data_AF-A0A4Q7U7K2-F1
#
_entry.id   AF-A0A4Q7U7K2-F1
#
_cell.length_a   1.000
_cell.length_b   1.000
_cell.length_c   1.000
_cell.angle_alpha   90.00
_cell.angle_beta   90.00
_cell.angle_gamma   90.00
#
_symmetry.space_group_name_H-M   'P 1'
#
loop_
_entity.id
_entity.type
_entity.pdbx_description
1 polymer ?
#
loop_
_entity_poly.entity_id
_entity_poly.type
_entity_poly.pdbx_seq_one_letter_code
_entity_poly.pdbx_strand_id
1 'polypeptide(L)'
;MAGKTGARAPREVRDRVGELAAARDRVDADQVERRRREDEAFARYAAADLDAQKVTAERDATLAELDQQRQRVRDAAGAKLAAVEERQRAVLAELNRGGRSAEDLAAVFGLPLKRVRTQLRAAKAETALPRDVPPTASGAADAGAAQGPVVAAEAATATDTDSPGHAG
;
A
#
# COMPACT_ATOMS: atom_id res chain seq x y z
N MET A 1 -31.35 -42.79 -80.99
CA MET A 1 -31.24 -41.42 -80.42
C MET A 1 -31.13 -41.52 -78.91
N ALA A 2 -29.93 -41.73 -78.36
CA ALA A 2 -29.72 -41.77 -76.92
C ALA A 2 -28.32 -41.25 -76.60
N GLY A 3 -28.22 -40.25 -75.72
CA GLY A 3 -26.94 -39.72 -75.26
C GLY A 3 -26.87 -38.19 -75.25
N LYS A 4 -27.63 -37.53 -74.36
CA LYS A 4 -27.36 -36.12 -74.04
C LYS A 4 -27.69 -35.69 -72.60
N THR A 5 -28.26 -36.56 -71.78
CA THR A 5 -28.62 -36.24 -70.38
C THR A 5 -27.48 -36.43 -69.37
N GLY A 6 -26.48 -37.27 -69.66
CA GLY A 6 -25.39 -37.58 -68.71
C GLY A 6 -24.32 -36.50 -68.52
N ALA A 7 -24.15 -35.56 -69.47
CA ALA A 7 -23.16 -34.49 -69.36
C ALA A 7 -23.64 -33.27 -68.55
N ARG A 8 -24.95 -33.19 -68.24
CA ARG A 8 -25.58 -32.06 -67.56
C ARG A 8 -25.48 -32.16 -66.03
N ALA A 9 -25.77 -33.33 -65.47
CA ALA A 9 -25.62 -33.62 -64.04
C ALA A 9 -24.21 -33.32 -63.46
N PRO A 10 -23.08 -33.72 -64.09
CA PRO A 10 -21.74 -33.39 -63.56
C PRO A 10 -21.39 -31.90 -63.66
N ARG A 11 -22.03 -31.14 -64.55
CA ARG A 11 -21.88 -29.68 -64.62
C ARG A 11 -22.65 -29.00 -63.50
N GLU A 12 -23.91 -29.41 -63.28
CA GLU A 12 -24.74 -28.90 -62.18
C GLU A 12 -24.11 -29.15 -60.81
N VAL A 13 -23.49 -30.32 -60.60
CA VAL A 13 -22.73 -30.61 -59.37
C VAL A 13 -21.51 -29.69 -59.24
N ARG A 14 -20.77 -29.44 -60.33
CA ARG A 14 -19.61 -28.53 -60.31
C ARG A 14 -20.03 -27.10 -60.00
N ASP A 15 -21.10 -26.63 -60.63
CA ASP A 15 -21.65 -25.29 -60.40
C ASP A 15 -22.10 -25.16 -58.93
N ARG A 16 -22.78 -26.18 -58.40
CA ARG A 16 -23.19 -26.21 -56.99
C ARG A 16 -22.02 -26.23 -56.02
N VAL A 17 -20.95 -26.98 -56.33
CA VAL A 17 -19.71 -26.96 -55.53
C VAL A 17 -19.06 -25.56 -55.57
N GLY A 18 -19.08 -24.90 -56.74
CA GLY A 18 -18.62 -23.52 -56.87
C GLY A 18 -19.43 -22.54 -56.00
N GLU A 19 -20.76 -22.68 -56.00
CA GLU A 19 -21.65 -21.87 -55.14
C GLU A 19 -21.38 -22.09 -53.65
N LEU A 20 -21.16 -23.35 -53.23
CA LEU A 20 -20.83 -23.68 -51.85
C LEU A 20 -19.45 -23.14 -51.44
N ALA A 21 -18.45 -23.22 -52.31
CA ALA A 21 -17.14 -22.62 -52.07
C ALA A 21 -17.24 -21.09 -51.92
N ALA A 22 -17.96 -20.42 -52.81
CA ALA A 22 -18.18 -18.98 -52.72
C ALA A 22 -19.01 -18.57 -51.47
N ALA A 23 -19.90 -19.44 -50.99
CA ALA A 23 -20.61 -19.21 -49.73
C ALA A 23 -19.67 -19.34 -48.53
N ARG A 24 -18.81 -20.37 -48.51
CA ARG A 24 -17.79 -20.54 -47.47
C ARG A 24 -16.84 -19.34 -47.43
N ASP A 25 -16.32 -18.93 -48.57
CA ASP A 25 -15.33 -17.85 -48.64
C ASP A 25 -15.92 -16.51 -48.14
N ARG A 26 -17.23 -16.27 -48.36
CA ARG A 26 -17.95 -15.13 -47.77
C ARG A 26 -18.04 -15.23 -46.24
N VAL A 27 -18.39 -16.41 -45.72
CA VAL A 27 -18.45 -16.64 -44.26
C VAL A 27 -17.08 -16.45 -43.61
N ASP A 28 -16.02 -16.95 -44.25
CA ASP A 28 -14.66 -16.81 -43.74
C ASP A 28 -14.23 -15.34 -43.75
N ALA A 29 -14.55 -14.58 -44.80
CA ALA A 29 -14.29 -13.14 -44.86
C ALA A 29 -15.04 -12.37 -43.75
N ASP A 30 -16.32 -12.68 -43.52
CA ASP A 30 -17.11 -12.07 -42.46
C ASP A 30 -16.54 -12.38 -41.06
N GLN A 31 -16.04 -13.60 -40.86
CA GLN A 31 -15.39 -13.99 -39.60
C GLN A 31 -14.09 -13.22 -39.37
N VAL A 32 -13.26 -13.03 -40.41
CA VAL A 32 -12.02 -12.24 -40.30
C VAL A 32 -12.33 -10.80 -39.93
N GLU A 33 -13.31 -10.17 -40.59
CA GLU A 33 -13.71 -8.80 -40.29
C GLU A 33 -14.31 -8.67 -38.89
N ARG A 34 -15.09 -9.65 -38.44
CA ARG A 34 -15.59 -9.68 -37.07
C ARG A 34 -14.46 -9.77 -36.05
N ARG A 35 -13.51 -10.69 -36.23
CA ARG A 35 -12.35 -10.84 -35.34
C ARG A 35 -11.54 -9.56 -35.27
N ARG A 36 -11.30 -8.92 -36.42
CA ARG A 36 -10.58 -7.64 -36.48
C ARG A 36 -11.26 -6.56 -35.62
N ARG A 37 -12.60 -6.44 -35.70
CA ARG A 37 -13.36 -5.47 -34.89
C ARG A 37 -13.33 -5.82 -33.41
N GLU A 38 -13.39 -7.11 -33.07
CA GLU A 38 -13.28 -7.59 -31.70
C GLU A 38 -11.89 -7.31 -31.13
N ASP A 39 -10.82 -7.61 -31.86
CA ASP A 39 -9.44 -7.33 -31.47
C ASP A 39 -9.21 -5.82 -31.25
N GLU A 40 -9.75 -4.97 -32.14
CA GLU A 40 -9.69 -3.51 -31.97
C GLU A 40 -10.47 -3.04 -30.73
N ALA A 41 -11.62 -3.65 -30.43
CA ALA A 41 -12.37 -3.36 -29.21
C ALA A 41 -11.60 -3.79 -27.96
N PHE A 42 -10.98 -4.98 -27.97
CA PHE A 42 -10.15 -5.46 -26.88
C PHE A 42 -8.92 -4.58 -26.67
N ALA A 43 -8.26 -4.14 -27.73
CA ALA A 43 -7.11 -3.23 -27.63
C ALA A 43 -7.51 -1.89 -27.00
N ARG A 44 -8.65 -1.31 -27.41
CA ARG A 44 -9.17 -0.07 -26.82
C ARG A 44 -9.56 -0.26 -25.35
N TYR A 45 -10.20 -1.37 -25.01
CA TYR A 45 -10.54 -1.70 -23.63
C TYR A 45 -9.29 -1.84 -22.76
N ALA A 46 -8.30 -2.61 -23.20
CA ALA A 46 -7.06 -2.82 -22.47
C ALA A 46 -6.29 -1.51 -22.25
N ALA A 47 -6.26 -0.62 -23.26
CA ALA A 47 -5.68 0.71 -23.12
C ALA A 47 -6.42 1.54 -22.05
N ALA A 48 -7.75 1.57 -22.10
CA ALA A 48 -8.56 2.29 -21.12
C ALA A 48 -8.39 1.74 -19.69
N ASP A 49 -8.28 0.41 -19.54
CA ASP A 49 -8.05 -0.24 -18.26
C ASP A 49 -6.68 0.13 -17.67
N LEU A 50 -5.62 0.07 -18.49
CA LEU A 50 -4.29 0.51 -18.07
C LEU A 50 -4.26 1.98 -17.67
N ASP A 51 -4.98 2.85 -18.38
CA ASP A 51 -5.05 4.26 -18.03
C ASP A 51 -5.84 4.49 -16.72
N ALA A 52 -6.93 3.74 -16.50
CA ALA A 52 -7.66 3.77 -15.23
C ALA A 52 -6.79 3.30 -14.04
N GLN A 53 -5.98 2.27 -14.24
CA GLN A 53 -5.02 1.79 -13.25
C GLN A 53 -3.96 2.86 -12.92
N LYS A 54 -3.40 3.54 -13.93
CA LYS A 54 -2.44 4.63 -13.71
C LYS A 54 -3.06 5.77 -12.91
N VAL A 55 -4.24 6.24 -13.30
CA VAL A 55 -4.95 7.32 -12.58
C VAL A 55 -5.21 6.94 -11.12
N THR A 56 -5.59 5.69 -10.88
CA THR A 56 -5.79 5.18 -9.51
C THR A 56 -4.49 5.17 -8.72
N ALA A 57 -3.40 4.66 -9.30
CA ALA A 57 -2.09 4.62 -8.65
C ALA A 57 -1.55 6.03 -8.35
N GLU A 58 -1.70 6.98 -9.27
CA GLU A 58 -1.30 8.38 -9.08
C GLU A 58 -2.10 9.05 -7.96
N ARG A 59 -3.42 8.82 -7.93
CA ARG A 59 -4.29 9.31 -6.85
C ARG A 59 -3.82 8.77 -5.51
N ASP A 60 -3.63 7.45 -5.40
CA ASP A 60 -3.29 6.80 -4.14
C ASP A 60 -1.89 7.21 -3.64
N ALA A 61 -0.93 7.36 -4.56
CA ALA A 61 0.39 7.91 -4.25
C ALA A 61 0.30 9.36 -3.73
N THR A 62 -0.49 10.21 -4.38
CA THR A 62 -0.70 11.61 -3.97
C THR A 62 -1.35 11.70 -2.58
N LEU A 63 -2.35 10.86 -2.31
CA LEU A 63 -3.00 10.80 -1.00
C LEU A 63 -2.04 10.36 0.09
N ALA A 64 -1.24 9.32 -0.18
CA ALA A 64 -0.22 8.85 0.76
C ALA A 64 0.81 9.94 1.08
N GLU A 65 1.24 10.71 0.08
CA GLU A 65 2.15 11.83 0.29
C GLU A 65 1.52 12.93 1.17
N LEU A 66 0.28 13.33 0.88
CA LEU A 66 -0.42 14.35 1.66
C LEU A 66 -0.61 13.92 3.13
N ASP A 67 -0.90 12.65 3.37
CA ASP A 67 -1.01 12.12 4.73
C ASP A 67 0.31 12.16 5.47
N GLN A 68 1.42 11.83 4.81
CA GLN A 68 2.77 11.97 5.39
C GLN A 68 3.10 13.43 5.69
N GLN A 69 2.80 14.36 4.76
CA GLN A 69 3.03 15.78 4.98
C GLN A 69 2.21 16.31 6.16
N ARG A 70 0.92 15.94 6.24
CA ARG A 70 0.04 16.27 7.35
C ARG A 70 0.60 15.78 8.67
N GLN A 71 1.12 14.55 8.71
CA GLN A 71 1.70 13.99 9.92
C GLN A 71 2.98 14.73 10.33
N ARG A 72 3.89 14.99 9.39
CA ARG A 72 5.11 15.78 9.64
C ARG A 72 4.80 17.17 10.19
N VAL A 73 3.80 17.85 9.65
CA VAL A 73 3.37 19.17 10.13
C VAL A 73 2.82 19.08 11.55
N ARG A 74 2.00 18.07 11.85
CA ARG A 74 1.47 17.85 13.21
C ARG A 74 2.58 17.57 14.21
N ASP A 75 3.52 16.69 13.87
CA ASP A 75 4.62 16.33 14.74
C ASP A 75 5.56 17.51 14.98
N ALA A 76 5.88 18.28 13.92
CA ALA A 76 6.69 19.49 14.03
C ALA A 76 5.99 20.56 14.89
N ALA A 77 4.68 20.75 14.72
CA ALA A 77 3.91 21.68 15.54
C ALA A 77 3.84 21.20 17.00
N GLY A 78 3.60 19.91 17.23
CA GLY A 78 3.61 19.30 18.55
C GLY A 78 4.94 19.47 19.27
N ALA A 79 6.06 19.21 18.60
CA ALA A 79 7.39 19.41 19.14
C ALA A 79 7.68 20.88 19.48
N LYS A 80 7.29 21.81 18.60
CA LYS A 80 7.43 23.26 18.86
C LYS A 80 6.60 23.70 20.07
N LEU A 81 5.36 23.21 20.19
CA LEU A 81 4.49 23.51 21.33
C LEU A 81 5.07 22.94 22.62
N ALA A 82 5.52 21.69 22.63
CA ALA A 82 6.16 21.07 23.78
C ALA A 82 7.39 21.87 24.26
N ALA A 83 8.24 22.31 23.33
CA ALA A 83 9.41 23.15 23.65
C ALA A 83 9.02 24.53 24.21
N VAL A 84 7.93 25.14 23.72
CA VAL A 84 7.39 26.38 24.30
C VAL A 84 6.87 26.14 25.71
N GLU A 85 6.11 25.07 25.93
CA GLU A 85 5.57 24.71 27.24
C GLU A 85 6.67 24.40 28.26
N GLU A 86 7.74 23.70 27.85
CA GLU A 86 8.91 23.47 28.68
C GLU A 86 9.58 24.78 29.11
N ARG A 87 9.81 25.71 28.17
CA ARG A 87 10.36 27.04 28.49
C ARG A 87 9.45 27.81 29.44
N GLN A 88 8.14 27.77 29.24
CA GLN A 88 7.18 28.39 30.16
C GLN A 88 7.26 27.78 31.56
N ARG A 89 7.33 26.45 31.67
CA ARG A 89 7.51 25.74 32.95
C ARG A 89 8.81 26.15 33.65
N ALA A 90 9.91 26.25 32.90
CA ALA A 90 11.20 26.65 33.43
C ALA A 90 11.17 28.07 34.03
N VAL A 91 10.57 29.03 33.32
CA VAL A 91 10.41 30.41 33.81
C VAL A 91 9.57 30.46 35.08
N LEU A 92 8.44 29.74 35.13
CA LEU A 92 7.61 29.70 36.34
C LEU A 92 8.36 29.07 37.52
N ALA A 93 9.13 28.01 37.29
CA ALA A 93 9.93 27.37 38.31
C ALA A 93 11.07 28.27 38.83
N GLU A 94 11.70 29.05 37.94
CA GLU A 94 12.70 30.06 38.32
C GLU A 94 12.08 31.15 39.20
N LEU A 95 10.94 31.73 38.80
CA LEU A 95 10.26 32.76 39.57
C LEU A 95 9.75 32.24 40.93
N ASN A 96 9.28 30.99 40.98
CA ASN A 96 8.87 30.36 42.23
C ASN A 96 10.06 30.12 43.18
N ARG A 97 11.23 29.73 42.64
CA ARG A 97 12.48 29.65 43.43
C ARG A 97 12.95 31.01 43.93
N GLY A 98 12.67 32.08 43.19
CA GLY A 98 12.91 33.47 43.61
C GLY A 98 11.95 34.00 44.68
N GLY A 99 11.05 33.16 45.22
CA GLY A 99 10.18 33.50 46.36
C GLY A 99 8.75 33.88 46.01
N ARG A 100 8.35 33.91 44.73
CA ARG A 100 6.94 34.16 44.35
C ARG A 100 6.06 32.95 44.61
N SER A 101 4.90 33.17 45.24
CA SER A 101 3.93 32.10 45.46
C SER A 101 3.24 31.67 44.16
N ALA A 102 2.61 30.49 44.15
CA ALA A 102 1.86 30.02 42.99
C ALA A 102 0.61 30.89 42.70
N GLU A 103 0.05 31.53 43.74
CA GLU A 103 -1.09 32.45 43.64
C GLU A 103 -0.68 33.76 42.98
N ASP A 104 0.47 34.31 43.36
CA ASP A 104 1.03 35.52 42.71
C ASP A 104 1.37 35.25 41.25
N LEU A 105 1.96 34.10 40.94
CA LEU A 105 2.26 33.71 39.56
C LEU A 105 0.97 33.53 38.73
N ALA A 106 -0.08 32.96 39.31
CA ALA A 106 -1.38 32.84 38.66
C ALA A 106 -1.98 34.21 38.33
N ALA A 107 -1.91 35.16 39.28
CA ALA A 107 -2.38 36.53 39.07
C ALA A 107 -1.55 37.28 38.02
N VAL A 108 -0.22 37.22 38.09
CA VAL A 108 0.69 37.95 37.20
C VAL A 108 0.60 37.47 35.74
N PHE A 109 0.49 36.16 35.52
CA PHE A 109 0.42 35.59 34.17
C PHE A 109 -1.03 35.38 33.68
N GLY A 110 -2.04 35.74 34.49
CA GLY A 110 -3.45 35.52 34.14
C GLY A 110 -3.80 34.05 33.92
N LEU A 111 -3.08 33.13 34.58
CA LEU A 111 -3.25 31.69 34.41
C LEU A 111 -4.13 31.11 35.53
N PRO A 112 -4.93 30.06 35.25
CA PRO A 112 -5.63 29.35 36.30
C PRO A 112 -4.63 28.79 37.34
N LEU A 113 -4.89 29.03 38.63
CA LEU A 113 -4.01 28.57 39.71
C LEU A 113 -3.71 27.07 39.64
N LYS A 114 -4.70 26.26 39.24
CA LYS A 114 -4.52 24.82 39.03
C LYS A 114 -3.46 24.52 37.97
N ARG A 115 -3.44 25.26 36.84
CA ARG A 115 -2.47 25.10 35.75
C ARG A 115 -1.06 25.44 36.23
N VAL A 116 -0.90 26.55 36.95
CA VAL A 116 0.39 26.96 37.52
C VAL A 116 0.92 25.91 38.50
N ARG A 117 0.08 25.41 39.41
CA ARG A 117 0.47 24.35 40.36
C ARG A 117 0.88 23.07 39.63
N THR A 118 0.15 22.65 38.59
CA THR A 118 0.51 21.48 37.78
C THR A 118 1.85 21.69 37.07
N GLN A 119 2.09 22.84 36.45
CA GLN A 119 3.34 23.16 35.77
C GLN A 119 4.54 23.19 36.73
N LEU A 120 4.38 23.75 37.93
CA LEU A 120 5.42 23.73 38.97
C LEU A 120 5.71 22.32 39.49
N ARG A 121 4.67 21.47 39.64
CA ARG A 121 4.87 20.06 40.01
C ARG A 121 5.61 19.28 38.92
N ALA A 122 5.24 19.48 37.66
CA ALA A 122 5.90 18.85 36.53
C ALA A 122 7.39 19.26 36.44
N ALA A 123 7.70 20.55 36.62
CA ALA A 123 9.09 21.03 36.65
C ALA A 123 9.90 20.44 37.81
N LYS A 124 9.28 20.25 38.99
CA LYS A 124 9.92 19.58 40.14
C LYS A 124 10.21 18.11 39.87
N ALA A 125 9.27 17.39 39.24
CA ALA A 125 9.44 15.98 38.88
C ALA A 125 10.55 15.79 37.84
N GLU A 126 10.64 16.68 36.85
CA GLU A 126 11.68 16.68 35.80
C GLU A 126 13.08 16.97 36.38
N THR A 127 13.16 17.78 37.44
CA THR A 127 14.41 18.03 38.18
C THR A 127 14.83 16.84 39.07
N ALA A 128 13.88 15.97 39.45
CA ALA A 128 14.12 14.82 40.33
C ALA A 128 14.51 13.53 39.58
N LEU A 129 14.41 13.51 38.25
CA LEU A 129 14.87 12.38 37.43
C LEU A 129 16.39 12.52 37.15
N PRO A 130 17.20 11.46 37.30
CA PRO A 130 18.61 11.50 36.91
C PRO A 130 18.70 11.74 35.40
N ARG A 131 19.48 12.76 35.03
CA ARG A 131 19.74 13.14 33.63
C ARG A 131 20.68 12.08 33.03
N ASP A 132 20.10 11.11 32.33
CA ASP A 132 20.85 10.01 31.71
C ASP A 132 21.93 10.55 30.75
N VAL A 133 23.11 9.98 30.92
CA VAL A 133 24.36 10.26 30.21
C VAL A 133 24.26 9.69 28.78
N PRO A 134 24.77 10.37 27.72
CA PRO A 134 24.71 9.82 26.37
C PRO A 134 25.45 8.47 26.26
N PRO A 135 25.01 7.55 25.38
CA PRO A 135 25.65 6.25 25.22
C PRO A 135 27.03 6.44 24.57
N THR A 136 28.08 6.25 25.36
CA THR A 136 29.44 6.12 24.86
C THR A 136 29.51 4.84 24.02
N ALA A 137 29.77 5.00 22.73
CA ALA A 137 30.10 3.90 21.84
C ALA A 137 31.33 3.15 22.38
N SER A 138 31.13 1.92 22.83
CA SER A 138 32.22 1.00 23.17
C SER A 138 32.39 0.02 22.01
N GLY A 139 33.36 0.30 21.15
CA GLY A 139 33.93 -0.69 20.24
C GLY A 139 35.07 -1.46 20.92
N ALA A 140 35.02 -2.78 20.84
CA ALA A 140 36.14 -3.75 20.87
C ALA A 140 35.52 -5.15 20.65
N ALA A 141 35.73 -5.79 19.50
CA ALA A 141 36.85 -6.71 19.21
C ALA A 141 36.81 -7.94 20.15
N ASP A 142 36.31 -9.09 19.68
CA ASP A 142 37.05 -10.16 18.96
C ASP A 142 37.60 -11.23 19.93
N ALA A 143 37.10 -12.46 19.74
CA ALA A 143 37.57 -13.79 20.19
C ALA A 143 36.34 -14.72 20.09
N GLY A 144 36.32 -15.86 19.40
CA GLY A 144 37.37 -16.82 19.11
C GLY A 144 36.76 -18.21 19.32
N ALA A 145 36.51 -18.91 18.21
CA ALA A 145 36.38 -20.35 17.98
C ALA A 145 36.05 -21.34 19.15
N ALA A 146 35.09 -22.25 18.90
CA ALA A 146 35.37 -23.68 18.64
C ALA A 146 34.10 -24.58 18.64
N GLN A 147 33.98 -25.39 17.56
CA GLN A 147 33.58 -26.83 17.48
C GLN A 147 32.21 -27.26 18.08
N GLY A 148 31.26 -27.86 17.35
CA GLY A 148 31.32 -29.14 16.61
C GLY A 148 30.00 -29.93 16.84
N PRO A 149 29.72 -31.04 16.12
CA PRO A 149 28.45 -31.28 15.40
C PRO A 149 27.51 -32.32 16.04
N VAL A 150 26.22 -32.35 15.65
CA VAL A 150 25.35 -33.56 15.75
C VAL A 150 24.13 -33.55 14.80
N VAL A 151 24.17 -34.51 13.87
CA VAL A 151 23.15 -35.42 13.30
C VAL A 151 21.82 -34.94 12.67
N ALA A 152 21.57 -35.56 11.51
CA ALA A 152 20.42 -35.59 10.62
C ALA A 152 19.08 -35.99 11.25
N ALA A 153 17.98 -35.55 10.62
CA ALA A 153 16.83 -36.40 10.34
C ALA A 153 16.02 -35.84 9.15
N GLU A 154 15.87 -36.71 8.16
CA GLU A 154 15.08 -36.61 6.95
C GLU A 154 13.62 -37.06 7.22
N ALA A 155 12.73 -36.70 6.29
CA ALA A 155 11.47 -37.37 5.92
C ALA A 155 10.12 -36.73 6.34
N ALA A 156 9.40 -36.31 5.28
CA ALA A 156 7.99 -36.57 4.91
C ALA A 156 6.86 -36.28 5.93
N THR A 157 5.79 -35.58 5.53
CA THR A 157 4.57 -36.15 4.89
C THR A 157 3.69 -34.97 4.44
N ALA A 158 3.25 -34.82 3.19
CA ALA A 158 2.17 -35.54 2.51
C ALA A 158 0.88 -35.68 3.34
N THR A 159 -0.09 -34.79 3.12
CA THR A 159 -1.52 -35.13 3.24
C THR A 159 -2.28 -34.53 2.06
N ASP A 160 -2.44 -35.39 1.05
CA ASP A 160 -3.55 -35.42 0.13
C ASP A 160 -4.79 -35.86 0.93
N THR A 161 -5.94 -35.20 0.78
CA THR A 161 -7.23 -35.77 1.20
C THR A 161 -8.31 -35.30 0.24
N ASP A 162 -8.66 -36.25 -0.61
CA ASP A 162 -9.71 -36.30 -1.61
C ASP A 162 -11.11 -36.44 -0.98
N SER A 163 -12.07 -35.64 -1.50
CA SER A 163 -13.52 -35.90 -1.78
C SER A 163 -14.49 -36.46 -0.70
N PRO A 164 -15.83 -36.55 -0.95
CA PRO A 164 -16.71 -35.94 -1.99
C PRO A 164 -18.03 -35.31 -1.46
N GLY A 165 -18.76 -34.62 -2.34
CA GLY A 165 -20.23 -34.73 -2.42
C GLY A 165 -21.08 -33.55 -1.91
N HIS A 166 -21.75 -32.85 -2.82
CA HIS A 166 -23.11 -32.39 -2.55
C HIS A 166 -23.95 -32.32 -3.83
N ALA A 167 -25.05 -33.06 -3.80
CA ALA A 167 -26.15 -33.02 -4.75
C ALA A 167 -26.94 -31.70 -4.62
N GLY A 168 -27.47 -31.23 -5.76
CA GLY A 168 -28.42 -30.14 -5.90
C GLY A 168 -28.74 -29.93 -7.37
#